data_AF-A0A4P8R396-F1
#
_entry.id   AF-A0A4P8R396-F1
#
_cell.length_a   1.000
_cell.length_b   1.000
_cell.length_c   1.000
_cell.angle_alpha   90.00
_cell.angle_beta   90.00
_cell.angle_gamma   90.00
#
_symmetry.space_group_name_H-M   'P 1'
#
loop_
_entity.id
_entity.type
_entity.pdbx_description
1 polymer ?
#
loop_
_entity_poly.entity_id
_entity_poly.type
_entity_poly.pdbx_seq_one_letter_code
_entity_poly.pdbx_strand_id
1 'polypeptide(L)'
;ALYGYHDSLESCYGSMTGYISFVELGLSADSDYADRIEELHRLTFLTNSDAHSPSTNKLAREFTQFNLPDMTFDGIKKAILREQGYGATLNVGFFPEEGKYNRSACIKCFTQYTLTEAEAIKWRCSVCGGIIKKGVEDRINELADFEVPRHPAYRPPYLHLMPLAEIIQMALGHASVQTKGVKTAWETLVEHFGNEVEALIYAEPEALKIVDEKIVNAILAFRNGDVIIHPGGGGKYGWLELPEHLKADKAEPAGKAGEVKKRARKETKKEREKTENQFSFSDFEGKKEADTLKIDSGEAKKAESGNPEEESEEKTAAQKSLFDF
;
A
#
# COMPACT_ATOMS: atom_id res chain seq x y z
N ALA A 1 -7.79 -19.07 -3.58
CA ALA A 1 -6.74 -18.65 -2.62
C ALA A 1 -5.84 -19.85 -2.34
N LEU A 2 -4.56 -19.79 -2.74
CA LEU A 2 -3.58 -20.87 -2.57
C LEU A 2 -3.42 -21.26 -1.10
N TYR A 3 -2.88 -20.34 -0.29
CA TYR A 3 -2.61 -20.58 1.13
C TYR A 3 -3.84 -20.68 2.01
N GLY A 4 -5.04 -20.46 1.45
CA GLY A 4 -6.29 -20.77 2.14
C GLY A 4 -6.59 -22.26 2.22
N TYR A 5 -5.97 -23.09 1.37
CA TYR A 5 -6.23 -24.53 1.26
C TYR A 5 -4.97 -25.40 1.23
N HIS A 6 -3.81 -24.79 0.96
CA HIS A 6 -2.53 -25.46 0.80
C HIS A 6 -1.50 -24.85 1.76
N ASP A 7 -0.58 -25.66 2.26
CA ASP A 7 0.49 -25.22 3.17
C ASP A 7 1.76 -24.78 2.41
N SER A 8 1.87 -25.12 1.12
CA SER A 8 2.98 -24.70 0.26
C SER A 8 2.60 -24.64 -1.22
N LEU A 9 3.43 -23.99 -2.06
CA LEU A 9 3.30 -24.06 -3.52
C LEU A 9 3.35 -25.51 -4.01
N GLU A 10 4.25 -26.33 -3.46
CA GLU A 10 4.40 -27.73 -3.84
C GLU A 10 3.15 -28.56 -3.54
N SER A 11 2.51 -28.33 -2.40
CA SER A 11 1.28 -29.05 -2.05
C SER A 11 0.10 -28.74 -3.01
N CYS A 12 0.16 -27.62 -3.74
CA CYS A 12 -0.85 -27.23 -4.72
C CYS A 12 -0.47 -27.62 -6.16
N TYR A 13 0.78 -27.33 -6.55
CA TYR A 13 1.24 -27.44 -7.93
C TYR A 13 2.16 -28.64 -8.20
N GLY A 14 2.60 -29.35 -7.16
CA GLY A 14 3.45 -30.54 -7.25
C GLY A 14 4.72 -30.27 -8.07
N SER A 15 4.96 -31.13 -9.07
CA SER A 15 6.11 -31.01 -9.99
C SER A 15 6.09 -29.73 -10.84
N MET A 16 4.95 -29.04 -10.93
CA MET A 16 4.83 -27.80 -11.72
C MET A 16 5.30 -26.55 -10.95
N THR A 17 5.61 -26.68 -9.65
CA THR A 17 6.01 -25.56 -8.78
C THR A 17 7.14 -24.71 -9.37
N GLY A 18 8.15 -25.37 -9.97
CA GLY A 18 9.30 -24.69 -10.58
C GLY A 18 8.96 -23.79 -11.77
N TYR A 19 7.78 -23.94 -12.37
CA TYR A 19 7.34 -23.16 -13.53
C TYR A 19 6.55 -21.90 -13.15
N ILE A 20 6.18 -21.74 -11.87
CA ILE A 20 5.46 -20.56 -11.39
C ILE A 20 6.41 -19.37 -11.40
N SER A 21 6.00 -18.27 -12.05
CA SER A 21 6.82 -17.08 -12.24
C SER A 21 6.40 -15.90 -11.35
N PHE A 22 5.14 -15.90 -10.90
CA PHE A 22 4.57 -14.86 -10.06
C PHE A 22 3.53 -15.45 -9.11
N VAL A 23 3.16 -14.67 -8.08
CA VAL A 23 1.99 -14.92 -7.24
C VAL A 23 1.16 -13.65 -7.18
N GLU A 24 -0.16 -13.80 -7.22
CA GLU A 24 -1.07 -12.68 -6.97
C GLU A 24 -1.38 -12.61 -5.47
N LEU A 25 -1.18 -11.44 -4.88
CA LEU A 25 -1.44 -11.20 -3.45
C LEU A 25 -2.93 -11.24 -3.15
N GLY A 26 -3.70 -10.53 -3.98
CA GLY A 26 -5.14 -10.36 -3.86
C GLY A 26 -5.56 -9.47 -2.68
N LEU A 27 -6.85 -9.21 -2.59
CA LEU A 27 -7.49 -8.21 -1.71
C LEU A 27 -7.38 -8.45 -0.19
N SER A 28 -6.59 -9.43 0.26
CA SER A 28 -6.54 -9.86 1.66
C SER A 28 -5.11 -10.01 2.18
N ALA A 29 -4.12 -9.69 1.35
CA ALA A 29 -2.71 -9.74 1.72
C ALA A 29 -1.96 -8.64 0.96
N ASP A 30 -0.87 -8.17 1.55
CA ASP A 30 0.10 -7.28 0.95
C ASP A 30 1.47 -7.96 0.85
N SER A 31 2.48 -7.19 0.43
CA SER A 31 3.86 -7.68 0.34
C SER A 31 4.40 -8.10 1.69
N ASP A 32 4.02 -7.43 2.78
CA ASP A 32 4.49 -7.71 4.14
C ASP A 32 3.99 -9.07 4.63
N TYR A 33 2.72 -9.38 4.37
CA TYR A 33 2.15 -10.69 4.67
C TYR A 33 2.86 -11.80 3.87
N ALA A 34 3.05 -11.59 2.57
CA ALA A 34 3.60 -12.61 1.69
C ALA A 34 5.11 -12.83 1.88
N ASP A 35 5.91 -11.79 2.12
CA ASP A 35 7.37 -11.91 2.28
C ASP A 35 7.79 -12.48 3.64
N ARG A 36 6.84 -12.90 4.48
CA ARG A 36 7.10 -13.77 5.63
C ARG A 36 7.22 -15.25 5.26
N ILE A 37 6.89 -15.62 4.02
CA ILE A 37 6.97 -16.98 3.48
C ILE A 37 8.12 -17.03 2.48
N GLU A 38 9.20 -17.75 2.79
CA GLU A 38 10.45 -17.76 2.03
C GLU A 38 10.26 -18.33 0.61
N GLU A 39 9.42 -19.35 0.43
CA GLU A 39 9.19 -19.96 -0.89
C GLU A 39 8.62 -18.97 -1.92
N LEU A 40 7.99 -17.88 -1.46
CA LEU A 40 7.43 -16.82 -2.30
C LEU A 40 8.48 -15.79 -2.74
N HIS A 41 9.64 -15.71 -2.10
CA HIS A 41 10.64 -14.67 -2.38
C HIS A 41 11.08 -14.72 -3.84
N ARG A 42 11.25 -15.91 -4.42
CA ARG A 42 11.63 -16.07 -5.84
C ARG A 42 10.60 -15.52 -6.84
N LEU A 43 9.34 -15.30 -6.42
CA LEU A 43 8.22 -14.92 -7.29
C LEU A 43 8.03 -13.41 -7.34
N THR A 44 7.66 -12.89 -8.52
CA THR A 44 7.14 -11.52 -8.63
C THR A 44 5.76 -11.44 -8.02
N PHE A 45 5.50 -10.40 -7.22
CA PHE A 45 4.17 -10.16 -6.65
C PHE A 45 3.36 -9.31 -7.60
N LEU A 46 2.16 -9.79 -7.91
CA LEU A 46 1.16 -9.03 -8.63
C LEU A 46 0.04 -8.62 -7.69
N THR A 47 -0.35 -7.36 -7.79
CA THR A 47 -1.56 -6.78 -7.19
C THR A 47 -2.51 -6.46 -8.32
N ASN A 48 -3.68 -7.12 -8.32
CA ASN A 48 -4.65 -7.03 -9.40
C ASN A 48 -6.05 -6.89 -8.81
N SER A 49 -6.91 -6.11 -9.46
CA SER A 49 -8.20 -5.72 -8.90
C SER A 49 -9.25 -6.83 -8.77
N ASP A 50 -9.11 -7.93 -9.52
CA ASP A 50 -10.17 -8.95 -9.71
C ASP A 50 -11.52 -8.29 -10.05
N ALA A 51 -11.52 -7.47 -11.11
CA ALA A 51 -12.62 -6.57 -11.41
C ALA A 51 -13.80 -7.31 -12.06
N HIS A 52 -14.95 -7.25 -11.40
CA HIS A 52 -16.22 -7.80 -11.89
C HIS A 52 -17.18 -6.72 -12.41
N SER A 53 -16.70 -5.47 -12.48
CA SER A 53 -17.41 -4.31 -13.00
C SER A 53 -16.40 -3.31 -13.56
N PRO A 54 -16.74 -2.55 -14.62
CA PRO A 54 -15.88 -1.50 -15.16
C PRO A 54 -15.85 -0.23 -14.28
N SER A 55 -16.63 -0.17 -13.19
CA SER A 55 -16.62 0.99 -12.29
C SER A 55 -15.22 1.24 -11.73
N THR A 56 -14.81 2.50 -11.64
CA THR A 56 -13.45 2.91 -11.18
C THR A 56 -13.16 2.49 -9.74
N ASN A 57 -14.18 2.34 -8.91
CA ASN A 57 -14.02 1.76 -7.57
C ASN A 57 -13.96 0.22 -7.53
N LYS A 58 -13.79 -0.42 -8.69
CA LYS A 58 -13.70 -1.88 -8.87
C LYS A 58 -12.55 -2.25 -9.81
N LEU A 59 -12.51 -1.65 -10.99
CA LEU A 59 -11.39 -1.75 -11.93
C LEU A 59 -10.16 -1.03 -11.36
N ALA A 60 -8.99 -1.67 -11.40
CA ALA A 60 -7.73 -1.08 -10.94
C ALA A 60 -7.75 -0.58 -9.48
N ARG A 61 -8.64 -1.12 -8.62
CA ARG A 61 -8.58 -0.89 -7.16
C ARG A 61 -7.33 -1.50 -6.51
N GLU A 62 -6.71 -2.47 -7.21
CA GLU A 62 -5.34 -2.91 -6.99
C GLU A 62 -4.68 -3.03 -8.36
N PHE A 63 -3.41 -2.64 -8.46
CA PHE A 63 -2.64 -2.72 -9.69
C PHE A 63 -1.15 -2.78 -9.40
N THR A 64 -0.38 -3.23 -10.40
CA THR A 64 1.09 -3.27 -10.35
C THR A 64 1.64 -2.29 -11.38
N GLN A 65 2.57 -1.44 -10.97
CA GLN A 65 3.34 -0.61 -11.88
C GLN A 65 4.60 -1.37 -12.33
N PHE A 66 4.94 -1.26 -13.61
CA PHE A 66 6.14 -1.86 -14.18
C PHE A 66 6.99 -0.82 -14.90
N ASN A 67 8.32 -0.99 -14.84
CA ASN A 67 9.21 -0.43 -15.84
C ASN A 67 9.36 -1.46 -16.98
N LEU A 68 8.94 -1.09 -18.18
CA LEU A 68 8.92 -1.96 -19.34
C LEU A 68 9.85 -1.43 -20.44
N PRO A 69 10.41 -2.30 -21.30
CA PRO A 69 11.01 -1.86 -22.56
C PRO A 69 9.94 -1.26 -23.48
N ASP A 70 8.84 -2.00 -23.63
CA ASP A 70 7.71 -1.68 -24.50
C ASP A 70 6.42 -2.22 -23.87
N MET A 71 5.28 -1.58 -24.15
CA MET A 71 3.96 -2.02 -23.68
C MET A 71 3.43 -3.18 -24.53
N THR A 72 4.10 -4.33 -24.42
CA THR A 72 3.76 -5.59 -25.11
C THR A 72 3.73 -6.74 -24.11
N PHE A 73 3.14 -7.87 -24.52
CA PHE A 73 3.19 -9.09 -23.70
C PHE A 73 4.64 -9.52 -23.40
N ASP A 74 5.55 -9.42 -24.37
CA ASP A 74 6.96 -9.76 -24.17
C ASP A 74 7.62 -8.82 -23.15
N GLY A 75 7.32 -7.52 -23.21
CA GLY A 75 7.76 -6.55 -22.20
C GLY A 75 7.28 -6.92 -20.80
N ILE A 76 5.98 -7.20 -20.63
CA ILE A 76 5.41 -7.62 -19.33
C ILE A 76 6.03 -8.93 -18.86
N LYS A 77 6.22 -9.91 -19.75
CA LYS A 77 6.86 -11.18 -19.43
C LYS A 77 8.27 -10.96 -18.89
N LYS A 78 9.09 -10.16 -19.59
CA LYS A 78 10.46 -9.82 -19.15
C LYS A 78 10.46 -9.14 -17.79
N ALA A 79 9.52 -8.24 -17.54
CA ALA A 79 9.40 -7.56 -16.25
C ALA A 79 8.97 -8.51 -15.12
N ILE A 80 8.00 -9.41 -15.36
CA ILE A 80 7.62 -10.45 -14.39
C ILE A 80 8.78 -11.39 -14.09
N LEU A 81 9.58 -11.75 -15.09
CA LEU A 81 10.78 -12.57 -14.93
C LEU A 81 12.00 -11.81 -14.40
N ARG A 82 11.88 -10.49 -14.23
CA ARG A 82 12.94 -9.57 -13.79
C ARG A 82 14.20 -9.62 -14.68
N GLU A 83 13.99 -9.70 -15.99
CA GLU A 83 15.07 -9.75 -16.98
C GLU A 83 15.50 -8.34 -17.41
N GLN A 84 16.78 -8.17 -17.74
CA GLN A 84 17.32 -6.94 -18.37
C GLN A 84 17.06 -5.64 -17.58
N GLY A 85 16.86 -5.73 -16.26
CA GLY A 85 16.58 -4.58 -15.39
C GLY A 85 15.11 -4.13 -15.38
N TYR A 86 14.22 -4.85 -16.07
CA TYR A 86 12.77 -4.63 -16.03
C TYR A 86 12.17 -5.33 -14.81
N GLY A 87 11.04 -4.84 -14.33
CA GLY A 87 10.45 -5.32 -13.08
C GLY A 87 9.22 -4.55 -12.65
N ALA A 88 8.57 -5.05 -11.61
CA ALA A 88 7.57 -4.27 -10.89
C ALA A 88 8.29 -3.17 -10.09
N THR A 89 7.77 -1.94 -10.17
CA THR A 89 8.31 -0.77 -9.44
C THR A 89 7.45 -0.39 -8.25
N LEU A 90 6.17 -0.74 -8.26
CA LEU A 90 5.21 -0.46 -7.19
C LEU A 90 4.05 -1.47 -7.24
N ASN A 91 3.67 -2.00 -6.09
CA ASN A 91 2.38 -2.65 -5.90
C ASN A 91 1.43 -1.67 -5.20
N VAL A 92 0.19 -1.57 -5.67
CA VAL A 92 -0.85 -0.72 -5.06
C VAL A 92 -2.07 -1.57 -4.76
N GLY A 93 -2.60 -1.45 -3.55
CA GLY A 93 -3.84 -2.13 -3.15
C GLY A 93 -4.28 -1.79 -1.73
N PHE A 94 -5.24 -2.54 -1.18
CA PHE A 94 -5.86 -2.19 0.10
C PHE A 94 -4.99 -2.53 1.32
N PHE A 95 -5.33 -1.95 2.47
CA PHE A 95 -4.89 -2.48 3.76
C PHE A 95 -5.50 -3.88 3.97
N PRO A 96 -4.68 -4.93 4.13
CA PRO A 96 -5.20 -6.29 4.30
C PRO A 96 -6.09 -6.41 5.55
N GLU A 97 -5.87 -5.58 6.56
CA GLU A 97 -6.64 -5.48 7.80
C GLU A 97 -8.12 -5.15 7.58
N GLU A 98 -8.47 -4.42 6.53
CA GLU A 98 -9.87 -4.13 6.20
C GLU A 98 -10.63 -5.39 5.75
N GLY A 99 -9.91 -6.44 5.36
CA GLY A 99 -10.45 -7.70 4.90
C GLY A 99 -11.44 -8.31 5.89
N LYS A 100 -12.60 -8.74 5.39
CA LYS A 100 -13.68 -9.37 6.19
C LYS A 100 -13.26 -10.59 7.02
N TYR A 101 -12.14 -11.21 6.69
CA TYR A 101 -11.57 -12.35 7.38
C TYR A 101 -10.09 -12.12 7.75
N ASN A 102 -9.64 -10.87 7.96
CA ASN A 102 -8.26 -10.61 8.31
C ASN A 102 -7.91 -11.16 9.70
N ARG A 103 -8.58 -10.68 10.76
CA ARG A 103 -8.40 -11.18 12.13
C ARG A 103 -9.27 -12.40 12.40
N SER A 104 -8.77 -13.33 13.21
CA SER A 104 -9.58 -14.42 13.76
C SER A 104 -10.71 -13.84 14.62
N ALA A 105 -11.95 -14.19 14.29
CA ALA A 105 -13.10 -13.65 15.04
C ALA A 105 -14.32 -14.56 14.99
N CYS A 106 -15.21 -14.37 15.96
CA CYS A 106 -16.51 -15.03 15.97
C CYS A 106 -17.38 -14.57 14.79
N ILE A 107 -17.97 -15.51 14.07
CA ILE A 107 -18.82 -15.20 12.90
C ILE A 107 -20.17 -14.57 13.25
N LYS A 108 -20.53 -14.52 14.54
CA LYS A 108 -21.82 -14.03 15.03
C LYS A 108 -21.70 -12.67 15.71
N CYS A 109 -20.79 -12.55 16.69
CA CYS A 109 -20.62 -11.32 17.47
C CYS A 109 -19.36 -10.53 17.09
N PHE A 110 -18.54 -11.04 16.17
CA PHE A 110 -17.31 -10.40 15.68
C PHE A 110 -16.26 -10.09 16.73
N THR A 111 -16.38 -10.64 17.94
CA THR A 111 -15.31 -10.63 18.94
C THR A 111 -14.07 -11.26 18.31
N GLN A 112 -12.98 -10.51 18.29
CA GLN A 112 -11.69 -10.94 17.78
C GLN A 112 -10.96 -11.75 18.86
N TYR A 113 -10.16 -12.71 18.41
CA TYR A 113 -9.35 -13.59 19.25
C TYR A 113 -7.98 -13.70 18.63
N THR A 114 -6.94 -13.79 19.45
CA THR A 114 -5.65 -14.30 18.99
C THR A 114 -5.78 -15.78 18.60
N LEU A 115 -4.86 -16.29 17.77
CA LEU A 115 -4.82 -17.72 17.42
C LEU A 115 -4.81 -18.62 18.66
N THR A 116 -3.93 -18.32 19.63
CA THR A 116 -3.77 -19.10 20.86
C THR A 116 -5.06 -19.12 21.70
N GLU A 117 -5.75 -17.99 21.82
CA GLU A 117 -7.04 -17.94 22.52
C GLU A 117 -8.11 -18.77 21.80
N ALA A 118 -8.21 -18.64 20.48
CA ALA A 118 -9.18 -19.36 19.66
C ALA A 118 -8.99 -20.88 19.74
N GLU A 119 -7.74 -21.35 19.73
CA GLU A 119 -7.39 -22.76 19.91
C GLU A 119 -7.73 -23.28 21.30
N ALA A 120 -7.39 -22.53 22.35
CA ALA A 120 -7.66 -22.90 23.75
C ALA A 120 -9.15 -23.10 24.02
N ILE A 121 -10.01 -22.29 23.39
CA ILE A 121 -11.48 -22.41 23.48
C ILE A 121 -12.09 -23.27 22.35
N LYS A 122 -11.27 -24.05 21.64
CA LYS A 122 -11.69 -25.01 20.59
C LYS A 122 -12.57 -24.36 19.52
N TRP A 123 -12.21 -23.14 19.10
CA TRP A 123 -12.90 -22.37 18.06
C TRP A 123 -14.39 -22.12 18.38
N ARG A 124 -14.72 -21.99 19.67
CA ARG A 124 -16.05 -21.62 20.18
C ARG A 124 -15.97 -20.34 21.01
N CYS A 125 -16.69 -19.32 20.55
CA CYS A 125 -16.72 -18.00 21.15
C CYS A 125 -17.18 -18.04 22.61
N SER A 126 -16.35 -17.50 23.51
CA SER A 126 -16.64 -17.43 24.95
C SER A 126 -17.79 -16.48 25.29
N VAL A 127 -18.10 -15.54 24.40
CA VAL A 127 -19.15 -14.52 24.60
C VAL A 127 -20.54 -15.02 24.19
N CYS A 128 -20.67 -15.68 23.03
CA CYS A 128 -21.98 -16.03 22.47
C CYS A 128 -22.13 -17.49 22.01
N GLY A 129 -21.10 -18.33 22.20
CA GLY A 129 -21.08 -19.75 21.79
C GLY A 129 -20.97 -19.98 20.29
N GLY A 130 -20.88 -18.91 19.48
CA GLY A 130 -20.73 -18.99 18.02
C GLY A 130 -19.38 -19.58 17.58
N ILE A 131 -19.29 -19.95 16.31
CA ILE A 131 -18.04 -20.46 15.71
C ILE A 131 -17.05 -19.29 15.54
N ILE A 132 -15.79 -19.52 15.88
CA ILE A 132 -14.69 -18.62 15.54
C ILE A 132 -14.11 -19.10 14.22
N LYS A 133 -13.90 -18.17 13.29
CA LYS A 133 -13.24 -18.45 12.00
C LYS A 133 -11.83 -17.88 12.04
N LYS A 134 -10.86 -18.70 11.62
CA LYS A 134 -9.46 -18.31 11.49
C LYS A 134 -9.30 -17.15 10.50
N GLY A 135 -8.50 -16.17 10.89
CA GLY A 135 -8.14 -15.02 10.08
C GLY A 135 -7.03 -15.32 9.07
N VAL A 136 -6.90 -14.46 8.05
CA VAL A 136 -5.81 -14.51 7.08
C VAL A 136 -4.47 -14.25 7.74
N GLU A 137 -4.39 -13.28 8.65
CA GLU A 137 -3.14 -12.99 9.38
C GLU A 137 -2.65 -14.20 10.17
N ASP A 138 -3.54 -14.88 10.90
CA ASP A 138 -3.17 -16.10 11.64
C ASP A 138 -2.78 -17.24 10.69
N ARG A 139 -3.42 -17.33 9.53
CA ARG A 139 -3.02 -18.31 8.52
C ARG A 139 -1.62 -18.01 7.97
N ILE A 140 -1.27 -16.74 7.77
CA ILE A 140 0.10 -16.37 7.40
C ILE A 140 1.06 -16.70 8.54
N ASN A 141 0.72 -16.41 9.79
CA ASN A 141 1.55 -16.75 10.96
C ASN A 141 1.85 -18.26 11.05
N GLU A 142 0.91 -19.13 10.68
CA GLU A 142 1.13 -20.58 10.64
C GLU A 142 2.12 -21.04 9.57
N LEU A 143 2.23 -20.28 8.48
CA LEU A 143 3.05 -20.62 7.31
C LEU A 143 4.37 -19.84 7.25
N ALA A 144 4.51 -18.82 8.10
CA ALA A 144 5.63 -17.90 8.05
C ALA A 144 6.93 -18.57 8.46
N ASP A 145 7.95 -18.41 7.63
CA ASP A 145 9.35 -18.74 7.93
C ASP A 145 10.01 -17.62 8.76
N PHE A 146 9.45 -16.40 8.71
CA PHE A 146 9.97 -15.22 9.40
C PHE A 146 8.91 -14.57 10.31
N GLU A 147 9.33 -14.19 11.53
CA GLU A 147 8.46 -13.47 12.48
C GLU A 147 8.04 -12.09 11.94
N VAL A 148 8.97 -11.40 11.28
CA VAL A 148 8.75 -10.10 10.62
C VAL A 148 9.00 -10.23 9.12
N PRO A 149 8.37 -9.39 8.28
CA PRO A 149 8.57 -9.43 6.83
C PRO A 149 10.05 -9.28 6.45
N ARG A 150 10.51 -10.12 5.52
CA ARG A 150 11.87 -10.05 4.97
C ARG A 150 11.81 -9.87 3.47
N HIS A 151 11.79 -8.62 3.02
CA HIS A 151 11.74 -8.30 1.60
C HIS A 151 13.07 -8.61 0.89
N PRO A 152 13.04 -9.35 -0.23
CA PRO A 152 14.16 -9.41 -1.15
C PRO A 152 14.50 -8.02 -1.71
N ALA A 153 15.76 -7.80 -2.11
CA ALA A 153 16.21 -6.51 -2.63
C ALA A 153 15.44 -6.00 -3.87
N TYR A 154 14.80 -6.90 -4.61
CA TYR A 154 14.00 -6.60 -5.80
C TYR A 154 12.50 -6.47 -5.51
N ARG A 155 12.05 -6.60 -4.26
CA ARG A 155 10.64 -6.43 -3.91
C ARG A 155 10.29 -4.94 -4.03
N PRO A 156 9.36 -4.54 -4.91
CA PRO A 156 8.87 -3.17 -4.92
C PRO A 156 8.07 -2.87 -3.63
N PRO A 157 8.00 -1.59 -3.22
CA PRO A 157 7.11 -1.20 -2.13
C PRO A 157 5.65 -1.53 -2.45
N TYR A 158 4.86 -1.72 -1.40
CA TYR A 158 3.41 -1.82 -1.46
C TYR A 158 2.81 -0.52 -0.93
N LEU A 159 2.06 0.20 -1.76
CA LEU A 159 1.36 1.42 -1.36
C LEU A 159 -0.10 1.07 -1.06
N HIS A 160 -0.47 1.18 0.21
CA HIS A 160 -1.83 0.98 0.67
C HIS A 160 -2.72 2.16 0.26
N LEU A 161 -3.61 1.92 -0.69
CA LEU A 161 -4.54 2.90 -1.25
C LEU A 161 -5.91 2.30 -1.47
N MET A 162 -6.89 3.18 -1.62
CA MET A 162 -8.23 2.82 -2.07
C MET A 162 -8.68 3.78 -3.18
N PRO A 163 -9.73 3.45 -3.95
CA PRO A 163 -10.19 4.29 -5.05
C PRO A 163 -10.46 5.74 -4.62
N LEU A 164 -10.12 6.70 -5.46
CA LEU A 164 -10.21 8.14 -5.17
C LEU A 164 -11.61 8.55 -4.74
N ALA A 165 -12.64 8.00 -5.38
CA ALA A 165 -14.03 8.27 -5.02
C ALA A 165 -14.36 7.84 -3.57
N GLU A 166 -13.76 6.77 -3.07
CA GLU A 166 -13.93 6.31 -1.69
C GLU A 166 -13.17 7.24 -0.72
N ILE A 167 -12.00 7.76 -1.11
CA ILE A 167 -11.23 8.71 -0.30
C ILE A 167 -11.99 10.02 -0.17
N ILE A 168 -12.50 10.55 -1.29
CA ILE A 168 -13.34 11.75 -1.33
C ILE A 168 -14.61 11.55 -0.50
N GLN A 169 -15.27 10.38 -0.63
CA GLN A 169 -16.45 10.07 0.17
C GLN A 169 -16.17 10.16 1.66
N MET A 170 -15.06 9.57 2.12
CA MET A 170 -14.64 9.59 3.51
C MET A 170 -14.31 11.01 3.98
N ALA A 171 -13.55 11.76 3.18
CA ALA A 171 -13.15 13.13 3.47
C ALA A 171 -14.35 14.07 3.65
N LEU A 172 -15.37 13.92 2.81
CA LEU A 172 -16.59 14.73 2.85
C LEU A 172 -17.62 14.21 3.87
N GLY A 173 -17.41 13.03 4.47
CA GLY A 173 -18.39 12.40 5.36
C GLY A 173 -19.69 12.01 4.67
N HIS A 174 -19.63 11.68 3.37
CA HIS A 174 -20.81 11.37 2.58
C HIS A 174 -21.20 9.88 2.66
N ALA A 175 -22.51 9.61 2.57
CA ALA A 175 -23.04 8.23 2.68
C ALA A 175 -22.73 7.33 1.47
N SER A 176 -22.33 7.89 0.32
CA SER A 176 -22.03 7.11 -0.88
C SER A 176 -21.08 7.85 -1.84
N VAL A 177 -20.24 7.08 -2.54
CA VAL A 177 -19.47 7.54 -3.71
C VAL A 177 -20.34 8.11 -4.83
N GLN A 178 -21.65 7.80 -4.84
CA GLN A 178 -22.58 8.26 -5.88
C GLN A 178 -23.17 9.66 -5.63
N THR A 179 -22.87 10.27 -4.49
CA THR A 179 -23.36 11.61 -4.17
C THR A 179 -22.75 12.66 -5.12
N LYS A 180 -23.50 13.74 -5.39
CA LYS A 180 -23.07 14.79 -6.33
C LYS A 180 -21.72 15.40 -5.95
N GLY A 181 -21.52 15.69 -4.65
CA GLY A 181 -20.25 16.27 -4.17
C GLY A 181 -19.05 15.38 -4.45
N VAL A 182 -19.18 14.06 -4.22
CA VAL A 182 -18.10 13.10 -4.49
C VAL A 182 -17.81 13.01 -5.98
N LYS A 183 -18.85 12.88 -6.82
CA LYS A 183 -18.67 12.82 -8.27
C LYS A 183 -18.00 14.06 -8.84
N THR A 184 -18.47 15.24 -8.46
CA THR A 184 -17.90 16.51 -8.95
C THR A 184 -16.44 16.67 -8.54
N ALA A 185 -16.07 16.35 -7.30
CA ALA A 185 -14.67 16.43 -6.88
C ALA A 185 -13.78 15.40 -7.59
N TRP A 186 -14.28 14.17 -7.77
CA TRP A 186 -13.57 13.12 -8.51
C TRP A 186 -13.36 13.53 -9.97
N GLU A 187 -14.41 14.00 -10.65
CA GLU A 187 -14.36 14.49 -12.04
C GLU A 187 -13.37 15.66 -12.16
N THR A 188 -13.39 16.61 -11.23
CA THR A 188 -12.48 17.76 -11.22
C THR A 188 -11.01 17.32 -11.16
N LEU A 189 -10.68 16.37 -10.27
CA LEU A 189 -9.31 15.87 -10.14
C LEU A 189 -8.89 15.08 -11.39
N VAL A 190 -9.73 14.16 -11.86
CA VAL A 190 -9.42 13.30 -13.00
C VAL A 190 -9.30 14.10 -14.30
N GLU A 191 -10.15 15.09 -14.53
CA GLU A 191 -10.04 15.97 -15.70
C GLU A 191 -8.78 16.83 -15.67
N HIS A 192 -8.36 17.30 -14.48
CA HIS A 192 -7.17 18.13 -14.33
C HIS A 192 -5.86 17.34 -14.51
N PHE A 193 -5.76 16.16 -13.89
CA PHE A 193 -4.56 15.32 -13.90
C PHE A 193 -4.56 14.26 -15.02
N GLY A 194 -5.66 14.13 -15.76
CA GLY A 194 -5.84 13.19 -16.87
C GLY A 194 -6.34 11.81 -16.44
N ASN A 195 -5.94 11.30 -15.28
CA ASN A 195 -6.47 10.06 -14.72
C ASN A 195 -6.39 9.99 -13.18
N GLU A 196 -7.06 9.00 -12.61
CA GLU A 196 -7.14 8.80 -11.16
C GLU A 196 -5.80 8.46 -10.52
N VAL A 197 -4.95 7.67 -11.19
CA VAL A 197 -3.63 7.26 -10.68
C VAL A 197 -2.71 8.49 -10.55
N GLU A 198 -2.70 9.38 -11.55
CA GLU A 198 -1.95 10.63 -11.50
C GLU A 198 -2.42 11.52 -10.35
N ALA A 199 -3.73 11.70 -10.20
CA ALA A 199 -4.29 12.48 -9.08
C ALA A 199 -3.95 11.87 -7.71
N LEU A 200 -4.05 10.54 -7.57
CA LEU A 200 -3.88 9.85 -6.29
C LEU A 200 -2.43 9.74 -5.86
N ILE A 201 -1.50 9.50 -6.78
CA ILE A 201 -0.12 9.11 -6.41
C ILE A 201 0.88 10.22 -6.74
N TYR A 202 0.77 10.84 -7.90
CA TYR A 202 1.84 11.70 -8.45
C TYR A 202 1.55 13.20 -8.39
N ALA A 203 0.29 13.60 -8.28
CA ALA A 203 -0.09 15.01 -8.25
C ALA A 203 0.52 15.74 -7.05
N GLU A 204 1.14 16.89 -7.31
CA GLU A 204 1.71 17.71 -6.25
C GLU A 204 0.65 18.26 -5.28
N PRO A 205 0.96 18.35 -3.97
CA PRO A 205 0.03 18.86 -2.97
C PRO A 205 -0.60 20.21 -3.31
N GLU A 206 0.19 21.13 -3.89
CA GLU A 206 -0.27 22.45 -4.33
C GLU A 206 -1.28 22.36 -5.48
N ALA A 207 -1.06 21.45 -6.43
CA ALA A 207 -1.93 21.27 -7.58
C ALA A 207 -3.28 20.64 -7.18
N LEU A 208 -3.32 19.87 -6.08
CA LEU A 208 -4.56 19.30 -5.54
C LEU A 208 -5.52 20.36 -4.95
N LYS A 209 -5.07 21.59 -4.69
CA LYS A 209 -5.88 22.69 -4.08
C LYS A 209 -6.97 23.26 -5.00
N ILE A 210 -7.32 22.54 -6.07
CA ILE A 210 -8.48 22.77 -6.93
C ILE A 210 -9.77 22.15 -6.36
N VAL A 211 -9.67 21.32 -5.33
CA VAL A 211 -10.80 20.76 -4.56
C VAL A 211 -10.71 21.17 -3.09
N ASP A 212 -11.71 20.79 -2.30
CA ASP A 212 -11.79 21.05 -0.86
C ASP A 212 -10.54 20.55 -0.12
N GLU A 213 -10.03 21.34 0.84
CA GLU A 213 -8.83 21.03 1.62
C GLU A 213 -8.95 19.67 2.36
N LYS A 214 -10.17 19.27 2.76
CA LYS A 214 -10.41 17.96 3.38
C LYS A 214 -10.06 16.81 2.45
N ILE A 215 -10.35 16.94 1.16
CA ILE A 215 -10.04 15.93 0.14
C ILE A 215 -8.53 15.85 -0.05
N VAL A 216 -7.86 17.00 -0.16
CA VAL A 216 -6.40 17.07 -0.29
C VAL A 216 -5.73 16.40 0.90
N ASN A 217 -6.14 16.76 2.12
CA ASN A 217 -5.61 16.17 3.35
C ASN A 217 -5.83 14.66 3.42
N ALA A 218 -7.00 14.17 2.99
CA ALA A 218 -7.29 12.75 2.93
C ALA A 218 -6.39 12.01 1.92
N ILE A 219 -6.18 12.55 0.71
CA ILE A 219 -5.26 11.96 -0.27
C ILE A 219 -3.85 11.85 0.32
N LEU A 220 -3.35 12.93 0.94
CA LEU A 220 -2.02 12.94 1.56
C LEU A 220 -1.93 11.97 2.74
N ALA A 221 -2.99 11.82 3.55
CA ALA A 221 -3.04 10.85 4.64
C ALA A 221 -2.85 9.43 4.11
N PHE A 222 -3.55 9.06 3.05
CA PHE A 222 -3.38 7.75 2.41
C PHE A 222 -1.98 7.56 1.81
N ARG A 223 -1.42 8.57 1.12
CA ARG A 223 -0.05 8.50 0.60
C ARG A 223 1.00 8.28 1.69
N ASN A 224 0.76 8.83 2.87
CA ASN A 224 1.67 8.74 4.02
C ASN A 224 1.37 7.56 4.95
N GLY A 225 0.32 6.76 4.67
CA GLY A 225 -0.15 5.71 5.58
C GLY A 225 -0.73 6.23 6.91
N ASP A 226 -1.04 7.53 7.02
CA ASP A 226 -1.60 8.17 8.22
C ASP A 226 -3.12 7.99 8.29
N VAL A 227 -3.55 6.73 8.39
CA VAL A 227 -4.96 6.35 8.55
C VAL A 227 -5.13 5.43 9.75
N ILE A 228 -6.25 5.60 10.47
CA ILE A 228 -6.59 4.72 11.58
C ILE A 228 -7.35 3.53 11.01
N ILE A 229 -6.79 2.34 11.23
CA ILE A 229 -7.34 1.09 10.70
C ILE A 229 -8.09 0.36 11.80
N HIS A 230 -9.37 0.06 11.55
CA HIS A 230 -10.17 -0.79 12.41
C HIS A 230 -10.34 -2.15 11.74
N PRO A 231 -9.61 -3.19 12.17
CA PRO A 231 -9.50 -4.43 11.41
C PRO A 231 -10.82 -5.21 11.34
N GLY A 232 -11.02 -5.88 10.20
CA GLY A 232 -12.11 -6.81 9.94
C GLY A 232 -11.85 -8.21 10.51
N GLY A 233 -12.90 -9.03 10.53
CA GLY A 233 -12.83 -10.40 11.02
C GLY A 233 -14.19 -11.07 11.10
N GLY A 234 -14.20 -12.41 11.06
CA GLY A 234 -15.42 -13.19 11.26
C GLY A 234 -16.51 -12.96 10.19
N GLY A 235 -16.18 -12.37 9.05
CA GLY A 235 -17.11 -12.05 7.96
C GLY A 235 -17.57 -10.60 7.93
N LYS A 236 -17.14 -9.76 8.88
CA LYS A 236 -17.37 -8.32 8.89
C LYS A 236 -16.13 -7.60 8.39
N TYR A 237 -16.29 -6.73 7.38
CA TYR A 237 -15.22 -5.85 6.92
C TYR A 237 -14.75 -4.93 8.06
N GLY A 238 -13.45 -4.64 8.02
CA GLY A 238 -12.90 -3.52 8.76
C GLY A 238 -13.33 -2.21 8.13
N TRP A 239 -12.80 -1.11 8.67
CA TRP A 239 -13.03 0.22 8.11
C TRP A 239 -11.88 1.14 8.47
N LEU A 240 -11.70 2.16 7.65
CA LEU A 240 -10.68 3.18 7.85
C LEU A 240 -11.28 4.47 8.38
N GLU A 241 -10.48 5.19 9.14
CA GLU A 241 -10.81 6.48 9.71
C GLU A 241 -9.67 7.47 9.52
N LEU A 242 -9.97 8.68 9.06
CA LEU A 242 -9.00 9.77 9.04
C LEU A 242 -8.70 10.25 10.47
N PRO A 243 -7.44 10.57 10.81
CA PRO A 243 -7.11 11.22 12.07
C PRO A 243 -7.91 12.50 12.34
N GLU A 244 -8.27 12.75 13.61
CA GLU A 244 -9.07 13.92 14.03
C GLU A 244 -8.46 15.27 13.58
N HIS A 245 -7.13 15.38 13.56
CA HIS A 245 -6.44 16.61 13.16
C HIS A 245 -6.65 16.98 11.68
N LEU A 246 -7.07 16.02 10.84
CA LEU A 246 -7.41 16.23 9.43
C LEU A 246 -8.90 16.45 9.19
N LYS A 247 -9.76 16.11 10.17
CA LYS A 247 -11.21 16.33 10.10
C LYS A 247 -11.63 17.76 10.42
N ALA A 248 -10.74 18.55 11.01
CA ALA A 248 -11.07 19.88 11.52
C ALA A 248 -11.28 20.90 10.39
N ASP A 249 -12.51 21.40 10.26
CA ASP A 249 -12.79 22.66 9.60
C ASP A 249 -12.06 23.79 10.34
N LYS A 250 -11.05 24.41 9.71
CA LYS A 250 -10.53 25.68 10.23
C LYS A 250 -11.59 26.76 10.07
N ALA A 251 -12.36 26.99 11.13
CA ALA A 251 -13.02 28.26 11.39
C ALA A 251 -13.31 28.42 12.90
N GLU A 252 -12.29 28.79 13.69
CA GLU A 252 -12.55 29.63 14.86
C GLU A 252 -12.35 31.09 14.46
N PRO A 253 -13.38 31.96 14.49
CA PRO A 253 -13.17 33.38 14.36
C PRO A 253 -12.45 33.92 15.60
N ALA A 254 -11.41 34.71 15.35
CA ALA A 254 -10.66 35.39 16.39
C ALA A 254 -11.55 36.27 17.27
N GLY A 255 -11.46 36.03 18.58
CA GLY A 255 -11.60 37.06 19.61
C GLY A 255 -12.96 37.17 20.30
N LYS A 256 -12.97 36.80 21.58
CA LYS A 256 -13.11 37.79 22.66
C LYS A 256 -12.43 37.26 23.93
N ALA A 257 -11.48 38.06 24.42
CA ALA A 257 -10.81 37.85 25.69
C ALA A 257 -11.82 37.88 26.85
N GLY A 258 -11.70 36.92 27.77
CA GLY A 258 -12.54 36.80 28.95
C GLY A 258 -11.94 35.83 29.97
N GLU A 259 -10.99 36.35 30.75
CA GLU A 259 -10.56 35.99 32.11
C GLU A 259 -10.37 34.52 32.56
N VAL A 260 -9.15 34.32 33.05
CA VAL A 260 -8.55 33.14 33.68
C VAL A 260 -9.28 32.67 34.94
N LYS A 261 -9.50 31.35 35.08
CA LYS A 261 -9.38 30.64 36.37
C LYS A 261 -8.63 29.32 36.25
N LYS A 262 -7.44 29.28 36.86
CA LYS A 262 -6.57 28.12 37.08
C LYS A 262 -7.27 27.03 37.88
N ARG A 263 -7.18 25.77 37.43
CA ARG A 263 -7.05 24.59 38.33
C ARG A 263 -6.13 23.55 37.70
N ALA A 264 -5.06 23.24 38.42
CA ALA A 264 -4.08 22.21 38.09
C ALA A 264 -4.62 20.81 38.38
N ARG A 265 -4.32 19.82 37.52
CA ARG A 265 -4.35 18.41 37.89
C ARG A 265 -3.36 17.57 37.07
N LYS A 266 -2.19 17.36 37.71
CA LYS A 266 -1.26 16.22 37.69
C LYS A 266 -1.43 15.17 36.58
N GLU A 267 -0.43 15.11 35.70
CA GLU A 267 -0.16 14.00 34.77
C GLU A 267 0.44 12.79 35.50
N THR A 268 0.03 11.59 35.07
CA THR A 268 0.76 10.34 35.31
C THR A 268 1.06 9.71 33.96
N LYS A 269 2.36 9.60 33.68
CA LYS A 269 2.99 9.05 32.48
C LYS A 269 2.88 7.52 32.52
N LYS A 270 2.34 6.89 31.47
CA LYS A 270 2.54 5.47 31.20
C LYS A 270 2.84 5.31 29.71
N GLU A 271 4.02 4.74 29.46
CA GLU A 271 4.65 4.55 28.15
C GLU A 271 3.78 3.75 27.19
N ARG A 272 3.73 4.20 25.93
CA ARG A 272 3.36 3.41 24.77
C ARG A 272 4.66 2.98 24.09
N GLU A 273 4.90 1.68 24.06
CA GLU A 273 5.87 1.05 23.17
C GLU A 273 5.49 1.34 21.71
N LYS A 274 6.47 1.83 20.94
CA LYS A 274 6.37 1.99 19.50
C LYS A 274 6.63 0.63 18.86
N THR A 275 5.71 0.14 18.03
CA THR A 275 5.98 -0.84 17.00
C THR A 275 6.78 -0.14 15.90
N GLU A 276 8.09 -0.37 15.85
CA GLU A 276 8.98 0.06 14.77
C GLU A 276 9.02 -1.03 13.68
N ASN A 277 8.35 -0.76 12.57
CA ASN A 277 8.70 -1.17 11.20
C ASN A 277 7.52 -0.78 10.30
N GLN A 278 7.42 0.51 9.99
CA GLN A 278 6.56 1.03 8.92
C GLN A 278 7.45 1.89 8.04
N PHE A 279 7.50 1.56 6.76
CA PHE A 279 8.28 2.28 5.75
C PHE A 279 7.54 3.58 5.43
N SER A 280 8.05 4.73 5.87
CA SER A 280 7.42 6.03 5.60
C SER A 280 7.97 6.65 4.33
N PHE A 281 7.28 7.66 3.80
CA PHE A 281 7.76 8.46 2.67
C PHE A 281 9.17 9.05 2.90
N SER A 282 9.56 9.35 4.15
CA SER A 282 10.89 9.87 4.47
C SER A 282 12.01 8.81 4.41
N ASP A 283 11.67 7.52 4.56
CA ASP A 283 12.66 6.43 4.42
C ASP A 283 13.12 6.22 2.97
N PHE A 284 12.42 6.86 2.01
CA PHE A 284 12.79 6.93 0.60
C PHE A 284 13.99 7.84 0.34
N GLU A 285 14.21 8.88 1.16
CA GLU A 285 15.28 9.86 0.97
C GLU A 285 16.67 9.30 1.34
N GLY A 286 16.75 8.46 2.38
CA GLY A 286 18.01 8.02 3.00
C GLY A 286 18.82 6.98 2.22
N LYS A 287 18.21 6.22 1.30
CA LYS A 287 18.94 5.22 0.48
C LYS A 287 19.71 5.84 -0.70
N LYS A 288 19.39 7.08 -1.08
CA LYS A 288 19.98 7.75 -2.26
C LYS A 288 21.43 8.19 -2.04
N GLU A 289 21.79 8.63 -0.83
CA GLU A 289 23.16 9.09 -0.50
C GLU A 289 24.19 7.95 -0.45
N ALA A 290 23.77 6.73 -0.13
CA ALA A 290 24.70 5.60 0.01
C ALA A 290 25.15 5.01 -1.34
N ASP A 291 24.33 5.11 -2.38
CA ASP A 291 24.64 4.58 -3.72
C ASP A 291 25.31 5.62 -4.65
N THR A 292 25.13 6.91 -4.40
CA THR A 292 25.85 7.97 -5.14
C THR A 292 27.32 8.09 -4.76
N LEU A 293 27.72 7.67 -3.56
CA LEU A 293 29.11 7.74 -3.10
C LEU A 293 30.00 6.56 -3.55
N LYS A 294 29.45 5.55 -4.25
CA LYS A 294 30.22 4.37 -4.68
C LYS A 294 30.58 4.33 -6.16
N ILE A 295 30.19 5.35 -6.94
CA ILE A 295 30.51 5.46 -8.38
C ILE A 295 31.36 6.72 -8.62
N ASP A 296 32.43 6.92 -7.85
CA ASP A 296 33.54 7.76 -8.33
C ASP A 296 34.85 7.43 -7.60
N SER A 297 35.60 6.46 -8.14
CA SER A 297 37.06 6.40 -8.01
C SER A 297 37.59 5.21 -8.83
N GLY A 298 38.02 5.47 -10.06
CA GLY A 298 38.64 4.42 -10.87
C GLY A 298 39.04 4.78 -12.30
N GLU A 299 39.68 5.92 -12.56
CA GLU A 299 40.47 6.07 -13.80
C GLU A 299 41.93 5.63 -13.56
N ALA A 300 42.42 4.72 -14.40
CA ALA A 300 43.44 5.01 -15.42
C ALA A 300 44.09 3.74 -16.00
N LYS A 301 43.99 3.56 -17.33
CA LYS A 301 45.17 3.47 -18.24
C LYS A 301 44.76 3.46 -19.72
N LYS A 302 45.41 4.36 -20.47
CA LYS A 302 45.30 4.68 -21.90
C LYS A 302 45.80 3.56 -22.84
N ALA A 303 45.23 3.53 -24.05
CA ALA A 303 45.99 3.42 -25.30
C ALA A 303 45.16 3.99 -26.49
N GLU A 304 45.83 4.75 -27.35
CA GLU A 304 45.34 5.58 -28.46
C GLU A 304 45.06 4.78 -29.75
N SER A 305 44.14 5.26 -30.61
CA SER A 305 44.44 5.71 -31.99
C SER A 305 43.18 6.06 -32.84
N GLY A 306 43.07 7.33 -33.29
CA GLY A 306 42.88 7.70 -34.72
C GLY A 306 41.48 7.85 -35.39
N ASN A 307 40.84 9.03 -35.21
CA ASN A 307 40.24 10.00 -36.19
C ASN A 307 39.23 9.60 -37.33
N PRO A 308 38.44 10.55 -37.93
CA PRO A 308 37.18 11.14 -37.46
C PRO A 308 36.02 11.09 -38.52
N GLU A 309 34.91 11.78 -38.23
CA GLU A 309 33.75 12.18 -39.10
C GLU A 309 32.42 11.43 -38.86
N GLU A 310 31.46 12.08 -38.16
CA GLU A 310 30.29 12.79 -38.73
C GLU A 310 29.24 13.08 -37.62
N GLU A 311 28.62 14.26 -37.70
CA GLU A 311 27.63 14.80 -36.77
C GLU A 311 26.34 13.96 -36.68
N SER A 312 25.83 13.78 -35.46
CA SER A 312 24.41 14.02 -35.20
C SER A 312 24.18 14.34 -33.72
N GLU A 313 23.58 15.50 -33.47
CA GLU A 313 23.13 15.96 -32.17
C GLU A 313 22.03 15.04 -31.66
N GLU A 314 22.34 14.17 -30.70
CA GLU A 314 21.32 13.52 -29.88
C GLU A 314 21.38 14.12 -28.48
N LYS A 315 20.43 15.03 -28.22
CA LYS A 315 20.20 15.58 -26.89
C LYS A 315 19.89 14.42 -25.95
N THR A 316 20.86 14.04 -25.13
CA THR A 316 20.62 13.22 -23.94
C THR A 316 19.62 13.97 -23.07
N ALA A 317 18.36 13.53 -23.11
CA ALA A 317 17.35 13.94 -22.16
C ALA A 317 17.83 13.47 -20.79
N ALA A 318 18.41 14.39 -20.02
CA ALA A 318 18.71 14.17 -18.62
C ALA A 318 17.43 13.65 -17.94
N GLN A 319 17.53 12.45 -17.39
CA GLN A 319 16.52 11.84 -16.54
C GLN A 319 16.18 12.84 -15.43
N LYS A 320 14.99 13.43 -15.49
CA LYS A 320 14.46 14.19 -14.37
C LYS A 320 14.25 13.21 -13.22
N SER A 321 14.89 13.47 -12.08
CA SER A 321 14.64 12.82 -10.80
C SER A 321 13.13 12.83 -10.53
N LEU A 322 12.58 11.66 -10.22
CA LEU A 322 11.13 11.41 -10.15
C LEU A 322 10.42 12.21 -9.04
N PHE A 323 11.15 12.84 -8.12
CA PHE A 323 10.60 13.54 -6.95
C PHE A 323 11.51 14.68 -6.42
N ASP A 324 12.03 15.52 -7.31
CA ASP A 324 12.62 16.79 -6.90
C ASP A 324 11.54 17.90 -7.08
N PHE A 325 10.82 18.22 -6.01
CA PHE A 325 9.97 19.41 -5.87
C PHE A 325 10.50 20.30 -4.75
#